data_AF-A0A936UIY4-F1
#
_entry.id   AF-A0A936UIY4-F1
#
_cell.length_a   1.000
_cell.length_b   1.000
_cell.length_c   1.000
_cell.angle_alpha   90.00
_cell.angle_beta   90.00
_cell.angle_gamma   90.00
#
_symmetry.space_group_name_H-M   'P 1'
#
loop_
_entity.id
_entity.type
_entity.pdbx_description
1 polymer ?
#
loop_
_entity_poly.entity_id
_entity_poly.type
_entity_poly.pdbx_seq_one_letter_code
_entity_poly.pdbx_strand_id
1 'polypeptide(L)'
;MERLDPEKFDVTHLLDDCYDDLNQLAEFLTLLANVKPEKDDKLKNLVKLLKTDKVLKSQKVILFTEFADTARYLEFELKRNGIEGLHRVDGGSTQKQRSAIIKRFAPYYNGFSKAEMEGPEIRVLISTDVMAEGLNLQDATRLINYDLHWNPVRLMQRIGRVDRRMNSEVEKQI
;
A
#
# COMPACT_ATOMS: atom_id res chain seq x y z
N MET A 1 -6.87 18.92 36.39
CA MET A 1 -5.62 19.16 35.63
C MET A 1 -4.82 20.14 36.46
N GLU A 2 -3.71 19.71 37.05
CA GLU A 2 -2.88 20.54 37.92
C GLU A 2 -2.24 21.65 37.07
N ARG A 3 -2.41 22.92 37.48
CA ARG A 3 -1.89 24.06 36.74
C ARG A 3 -0.38 24.10 36.99
N LEU A 4 0.41 23.83 35.94
CA LEU A 4 1.86 23.92 36.01
C LEU A 4 2.26 25.36 36.31
N ASP A 5 3.21 25.53 37.23
CA ASP A 5 3.74 26.82 37.66
C ASP A 5 4.69 27.39 36.60
N PRO A 6 4.33 28.49 35.92
CA PRO A 6 5.13 29.06 34.83
C PRO A 6 6.52 29.54 35.29
N GLU A 7 6.71 29.85 36.57
CA GLU A 7 8.01 30.30 37.11
C GLU A 7 9.04 29.17 37.17
N LYS A 8 8.60 27.92 37.02
CA LYS A 8 9.49 26.74 36.97
C LYS A 8 10.01 26.43 35.57
N PHE A 9 9.57 27.17 34.56
CA PHE A 9 9.94 26.95 33.16
C PHE A 9 10.56 28.21 32.58
N ASP A 10 11.64 28.04 31.81
CA ASP A 10 12.18 29.13 31.00
C ASP A 10 11.30 29.31 29.76
N VAL A 11 10.21 30.05 29.93
CA VAL A 11 9.22 30.28 28.87
C VAL A 11 9.84 31.00 27.68
N THR A 12 10.84 31.86 27.89
CA THR A 12 11.51 32.59 26.81
C THR A 12 12.30 31.62 25.94
N HIS A 13 13.13 30.77 26.56
CA HIS A 13 13.90 29.76 25.84
C HIS A 13 12.98 28.78 25.09
N LEU A 14 11.87 28.35 25.70
CA LEU A 14 10.89 27.47 25.04
C LEU A 14 10.24 28.13 23.81
N LEU A 15 10.03 29.45 23.85
CA LEU A 15 9.50 30.19 22.71
C LEU A 15 10.55 30.28 21.59
N ASP A 16 11.81 30.54 21.93
CA ASP A 16 12.91 30.58 20.97
C ASP A 16 13.09 29.20 20.29
N ASP A 17 13.11 28.11 21.05
CA ASP A 17 13.16 26.73 20.52
C ASP A 17 11.99 26.45 19.56
N CYS A 18 10.77 26.89 19.92
CA CYS A 18 9.60 26.73 19.05
C CYS A 18 9.74 27.50 17.73
N TYR A 19 10.36 28.68 17.75
CA TYR A 19 10.61 29.47 16.54
C TYR A 19 11.67 28.80 15.66
N ASP A 20 12.72 28.23 16.25
CA ASP A 20 13.74 27.49 15.52
C ASP A 20 13.17 26.22 14.86
N ASP A 21 12.36 25.46 15.59
CA ASP A 21 11.63 24.31 15.04
C ASP A 21 10.72 24.72 13.87
N LEU A 22 9.99 25.83 14.01
CA LEU A 22 9.13 26.35 12.94
C LEU A 22 9.94 26.71 11.69
N ASN A 23 11.09 27.37 11.86
CA ASN A 23 11.98 27.72 10.76
C ASN A 23 12.52 26.45 10.08
N GLN A 24 12.95 25.46 10.86
CA GLN A 24 13.46 24.20 10.32
C GLN A 24 12.39 23.44 9.52
N LEU A 25 11.14 23.41 10.00
CA LEU A 25 10.01 22.82 9.27
C LEU A 25 9.71 23.57 7.96
N ALA A 26 9.80 24.90 7.96
CA ALA A 26 9.60 25.70 6.76
C ALA A 26 10.68 25.42 5.68
N GLU A 27 11.93 25.23 6.10
CA GLU A 27 13.02 24.81 5.21
C GLU A 27 12.74 23.42 4.62
N PHE A 28 12.34 22.45 5.45
CA PHE A 28 11.98 21.12 4.97
C PHE A 28 10.83 21.15 3.98
N LEU A 29 9.78 21.94 4.23
CA LEU A 29 8.67 22.11 3.28
C LEU A 29 9.16 22.66 1.93
N THR A 30 10.08 23.62 1.95
CA THR A 30 10.67 24.20 0.74
C THR A 30 11.48 23.16 -0.05
N LEU A 31 12.27 22.33 0.64
CA LEU A 31 13.02 21.24 0.01
C LEU A 31 12.09 20.18 -0.58
N LEU A 32 11.06 19.79 0.18
CA LEU A 32 10.07 18.79 -0.23
C LEU A 32 9.19 19.27 -1.39
N ALA A 33 8.99 20.57 -1.57
CA ALA A 33 8.24 21.13 -2.72
C ALA A 33 8.84 20.74 -4.08
N ASN A 34 10.14 20.42 -4.14
CA ASN A 34 10.82 19.96 -5.35
C ASN A 34 10.70 18.45 -5.60
N VAL A 35 10.21 17.69 -4.62
CA VAL A 35 9.95 16.24 -4.73
C VAL A 35 8.61 16.06 -5.45
N LYS A 36 8.69 15.70 -6.73
CA LYS A 36 7.52 15.53 -7.59
C LYS A 36 7.43 14.10 -8.13
N PRO A 37 6.21 13.56 -8.38
CA PRO A 37 6.04 12.23 -8.97
C PRO A 37 6.80 12.05 -10.29
N GLU A 38 6.93 13.12 -11.09
CA GLU A 38 7.67 13.10 -12.35
C GLU A 38 9.18 12.90 -12.17
N LYS A 39 9.70 13.02 -10.93
CA LYS A 39 11.08 12.75 -10.54
C LYS A 39 11.24 11.46 -9.71
N ASP A 40 10.15 10.74 -9.42
CA ASP A 40 10.20 9.48 -8.69
C ASP A 40 10.55 8.33 -9.65
N ASP A 41 11.82 7.93 -9.66
CA ASP A 41 12.29 6.84 -10.51
C ASP A 41 11.74 5.47 -10.09
N LYS A 42 11.39 5.29 -8.82
CA LYS A 42 10.79 4.05 -8.32
C LYS A 42 9.37 3.90 -8.85
N LEU A 43 8.57 4.97 -8.79
CA LEU A 43 7.24 5.01 -9.40
C LEU A 43 7.31 4.78 -10.91
N LYS A 44 8.23 5.47 -11.62
CA LYS A 44 8.40 5.30 -13.07
C LYS A 44 8.72 3.85 -13.44
N ASN A 45 9.63 3.21 -12.70
CA ASN A 45 9.98 1.82 -12.93
C ASN A 45 8.80 0.88 -12.65
N LEU A 46 8.03 1.12 -11.58
CA LEU A 46 6.82 0.34 -11.30
C LEU A 46 5.79 0.47 -12.43
N VAL A 47 5.52 1.70 -12.89
CA VAL A 47 4.59 1.96 -14.01
C VAL A 47 5.07 1.25 -15.27
N LYS A 48 6.37 1.33 -15.59
CA LYS A 48 6.97 0.63 -16.72
C LYS A 48 6.75 -0.88 -16.61
N LEU A 49 7.11 -1.47 -15.47
CA LEU A 49 6.93 -2.89 -15.21
C LEU A 49 5.48 -3.33 -15.39
N LEU A 50 4.53 -2.61 -14.79
CA LEU A 50 3.09 -2.92 -14.89
C LEU A 50 2.52 -2.77 -16.32
N LYS A 51 3.22 -2.07 -17.22
CA LYS A 51 2.80 -1.89 -18.62
C LYS A 51 3.49 -2.82 -19.61
N THR A 52 4.77 -3.12 -19.38
CA THR A 52 5.62 -3.78 -20.38
C THR A 52 6.00 -5.20 -20.03
N ASP A 53 6.04 -5.55 -18.74
CA ASP A 53 6.37 -6.91 -18.34
C ASP A 53 5.27 -7.89 -18.75
N LYS A 54 5.66 -9.02 -19.34
CA LYS A 54 4.72 -10.00 -19.92
C LYS A 54 3.76 -10.59 -18.88
N VAL A 55 4.22 -10.71 -17.63
CA VAL A 55 3.45 -11.27 -16.53
C VAL A 55 2.67 -10.14 -15.86
N LEU A 56 3.34 -9.08 -15.41
CA LEU A 56 2.71 -8.03 -14.60
C LEU A 56 1.65 -7.22 -15.37
N LYS A 57 1.71 -7.18 -16.70
CA LYS A 57 0.72 -6.49 -17.53
C LYS A 57 -0.68 -7.13 -17.46
N SER A 58 -0.75 -8.45 -17.36
CA SER A 58 -2.01 -9.21 -17.48
C SER A 58 -2.40 -9.97 -16.21
N GLN A 59 -1.42 -10.36 -15.41
CA GLN A 59 -1.62 -11.20 -14.22
C GLN A 59 -1.89 -10.37 -12.97
N LYS A 60 -2.42 -11.02 -11.93
CA LYS A 60 -2.75 -10.38 -10.66
C LYS A 60 -1.48 -10.08 -9.87
N VAL A 61 -1.37 -8.84 -9.40
CA VAL A 61 -0.20 -8.32 -8.68
C VAL A 61 -0.65 -7.70 -7.37
N ILE A 62 0.06 -8.03 -6.29
CA ILE A 62 -0.08 -7.34 -5.00
C ILE A 62 1.11 -6.41 -4.81
N LEU A 63 0.82 -5.15 -4.48
CA LEU A 63 1.79 -4.14 -4.09
C LEU A 63 1.67 -3.92 -2.58
N PHE A 64 2.73 -4.25 -1.84
CA PHE A 64 2.81 -4.02 -0.40
C PHE A 64 3.59 -2.75 -0.06
N THR A 65 3.09 -2.01 0.91
CA THR A 65 3.77 -0.85 1.50
C THR A 65 3.47 -0.80 3.00
N GLU A 66 4.39 -0.28 3.80
CA GLU A 66 4.23 -0.07 5.22
C GLU A 66 3.25 1.07 5.52
N PHE A 67 3.24 2.12 4.70
CA PHE A 67 2.52 3.35 4.97
C PHE A 67 1.24 3.49 4.15
N ALA A 68 0.13 3.82 4.83
CA ALA A 68 -1.16 4.08 4.16
C ALA A 68 -1.09 5.27 3.19
N ASP A 69 -0.26 6.28 3.49
CA ASP A 69 -0.07 7.43 2.61
C ASP A 69 0.65 7.04 1.32
N THR A 70 1.65 6.16 1.38
CA THR A 70 2.26 5.56 0.19
C THR A 70 1.25 4.75 -0.60
N ALA A 71 0.36 3.99 0.06
CA ALA A 71 -0.68 3.23 -0.63
C ALA A 71 -1.66 4.15 -1.39
N ARG A 72 -2.06 5.28 -0.78
CA ARG A 72 -2.91 6.30 -1.40
C ARG A 72 -2.22 6.97 -2.58
N TYR A 73 -0.96 7.34 -2.38
CA TYR A 73 -0.09 7.93 -3.40
C TYR A 73 0.03 7.00 -4.62
N LEU A 74 0.35 5.73 -4.41
CA LEU A 74 0.44 4.73 -5.47
C LEU A 74 -0.89 4.55 -6.20
N GLU A 75 -2.01 4.48 -5.49
CA GLU A 75 -3.32 4.34 -6.13
C GLU A 75 -3.61 5.52 -7.07
N PHE A 76 -3.34 6.74 -6.62
CA PHE A 76 -3.54 7.95 -7.41
C PHE A 76 -2.62 7.98 -8.63
N GLU A 77 -1.32 7.79 -8.45
CA GLU A 77 -0.35 7.91 -9.53
C GLU A 77 -0.45 6.77 -10.55
N LEU A 78 -0.73 5.55 -10.12
CA LEU A 78 -0.94 4.43 -11.05
C LEU A 78 -2.19 4.66 -11.92
N LYS A 79 -3.30 5.15 -11.34
CA LYS A 79 -4.50 5.53 -12.12
C LYS A 79 -4.19 6.65 -13.11
N ARG A 80 -3.50 7.70 -12.66
CA ARG A 80 -3.07 8.82 -13.52
C ARG A 80 -2.18 8.34 -14.68
N ASN A 81 -1.39 7.30 -14.47
CA ASN A 81 -0.56 6.67 -15.49
C ASN A 81 -1.30 5.63 -16.35
N GLY A 82 -2.64 5.51 -16.26
CA GLY A 82 -3.44 4.61 -17.09
C GLY A 82 -3.31 3.14 -16.72
N ILE A 83 -2.94 2.83 -15.47
CA ILE A 83 -3.04 1.46 -14.95
C ILE A 83 -4.51 1.22 -14.59
N GLU A 84 -5.10 0.18 -15.17
CA GLU A 84 -6.49 -0.21 -14.91
C GLU A 84 -6.58 -1.43 -14.00
N GLY A 85 -7.80 -1.65 -13.47
CA GLY A 85 -8.11 -2.79 -12.61
C GLY A 85 -7.40 -2.74 -11.26
N LEU A 86 -7.22 -1.54 -10.69
CA LEU A 86 -6.50 -1.35 -9.43
C LEU A 86 -7.38 -0.89 -8.29
N HIS A 87 -7.11 -1.41 -7.09
CA HIS A 87 -7.79 -1.05 -5.86
C HIS A 87 -6.83 -1.06 -4.68
N ARG A 88 -7.19 -0.31 -3.64
CA ARG A 88 -6.41 -0.15 -2.41
C ARG A 88 -7.14 -0.70 -1.20
N VAL A 89 -6.41 -1.33 -0.29
CA VAL A 89 -6.87 -1.74 1.05
C VAL A 89 -5.86 -1.27 2.08
N ASP A 90 -6.27 -0.30 2.90
CA ASP A 90 -5.46 0.28 3.99
C ASP A 90 -6.27 0.35 5.30
N GLY A 91 -5.66 0.89 6.35
CA GLY A 91 -6.28 1.02 7.68
C GLY A 91 -7.59 1.84 7.72
N GLY A 92 -7.88 2.65 6.70
CA GLY A 92 -9.14 3.39 6.57
C GLY A 92 -10.28 2.57 5.93
N SER A 93 -10.00 1.37 5.44
CA SER A 93 -10.98 0.52 4.75
C SER A 93 -11.83 -0.27 5.73
N THR A 94 -13.16 -0.18 5.60
CA THR A 94 -14.12 -0.94 6.44
C THR A 94 -14.07 -2.45 6.16
N GLN A 95 -14.51 -3.28 7.11
CA GLN A 95 -14.57 -4.75 6.91
C GLN A 95 -15.37 -5.15 5.66
N LYS A 96 -16.48 -4.45 5.37
CA LYS A 96 -17.29 -4.70 4.17
C LYS A 96 -16.51 -4.42 2.89
N GLN A 97 -15.82 -3.27 2.82
CA GLN A 97 -14.98 -2.91 1.67
C GLN A 97 -13.85 -3.91 1.47
N ARG A 98 -13.20 -4.34 2.56
CA ARG A 98 -12.13 -5.35 2.52
C ARG A 98 -12.63 -6.65 1.92
N SER A 99 -13.75 -7.18 2.41
CA SER A 99 -14.34 -8.42 1.90
C SER A 99 -14.70 -8.31 0.41
N ALA A 100 -15.31 -7.20 -0.02
CA ALA A 100 -15.65 -6.98 -1.41
C ALA A 100 -14.41 -6.92 -2.33
N ILE A 101 -13.33 -6.28 -1.87
CA ILE A 101 -12.07 -6.21 -2.63
C ILE A 101 -11.40 -7.58 -2.71
N ILE A 102 -11.37 -8.35 -1.62
CA ILE A 102 -10.79 -9.70 -1.63
C ILE A 102 -11.56 -10.60 -2.59
N LYS A 103 -12.89 -10.54 -2.59
CA LYS A 103 -13.74 -11.30 -3.52
C LYS A 103 -13.37 -11.02 -4.98
N ARG A 104 -13.11 -9.75 -5.32
CA ARG A 104 -12.78 -9.33 -6.69
C ARG A 104 -11.31 -9.55 -7.05
N PHE A 105 -10.41 -9.58 -6.06
CA PHE A 105 -8.99 -9.80 -6.29
C PHE A 105 -8.63 -11.28 -6.28
N ALA A 106 -9.10 -12.04 -5.29
CA ALA A 106 -8.77 -13.45 -5.10
C ALA A 106 -10.03 -14.34 -5.00
N PRO A 107 -10.89 -14.41 -6.02
CA PRO A 107 -12.12 -15.21 -5.96
C PRO A 107 -11.84 -16.71 -5.79
N TYR A 108 -10.82 -17.27 -6.44
CA TYR A 108 -10.62 -18.72 -6.55
C TYR A 108 -10.22 -19.35 -5.22
N TYR A 109 -9.19 -18.81 -4.55
CA TYR A 109 -8.76 -19.31 -3.24
C TYR A 109 -9.70 -18.92 -2.09
N ASN A 110 -10.71 -18.10 -2.35
CA ASN A 110 -11.77 -17.80 -1.39
C ASN A 110 -13.11 -18.46 -1.72
N GLY A 111 -13.15 -19.33 -2.75
CA GLY A 111 -14.35 -20.11 -3.10
C GLY A 111 -15.50 -19.30 -3.68
N PHE A 112 -15.22 -18.11 -4.21
CA PHE A 112 -16.24 -17.24 -4.82
C PHE A 112 -16.29 -17.43 -6.33
N SER A 113 -17.51 -17.49 -6.87
CA SER A 113 -17.74 -17.53 -8.31
C SER A 113 -17.83 -16.13 -8.93
N LYS A 114 -17.65 -16.03 -10.25
CA LYS A 114 -17.84 -14.76 -10.99
C LYS A 114 -19.24 -14.16 -10.84
N ALA A 115 -20.25 -14.99 -10.57
CA ALA A 115 -21.62 -14.54 -10.37
C ALA A 115 -21.85 -13.83 -9.02
N GLU A 116 -20.98 -14.06 -8.04
CA GLU A 116 -21.07 -13.46 -6.70
C GLU A 116 -20.27 -12.17 -6.56
N MET A 117 -19.58 -11.75 -7.63
CA MET A 117 -18.75 -10.55 -7.65
C MET A 117 -19.55 -9.31 -8.07
N GLU A 118 -19.58 -8.31 -7.20
CA GLU A 118 -20.07 -6.97 -7.52
C GLU A 118 -18.97 -6.18 -8.25
N GLY A 119 -18.89 -6.33 -9.57
CA GLY A 119 -18.01 -5.55 -10.44
C GLY A 119 -16.80 -6.30 -11.01
N PRO A 120 -15.94 -5.61 -11.77
CA PRO A 120 -14.84 -6.25 -12.49
C PRO A 120 -13.76 -6.77 -11.54
N GLU A 121 -13.06 -7.82 -11.97
CA GLU A 121 -11.92 -8.36 -11.23
C GLU A 121 -10.80 -7.32 -11.06
N ILE A 122 -10.08 -7.44 -9.96
CA ILE A 122 -8.96 -6.57 -9.62
C ILE A 122 -7.68 -7.27 -10.07
N ARG A 123 -6.89 -6.56 -10.87
CA ARG A 123 -5.56 -6.98 -11.32
C ARG A 123 -4.46 -6.50 -10.39
N VAL A 124 -4.54 -5.26 -9.89
CA VAL A 124 -3.51 -4.68 -9.02
C VAL A 124 -4.12 -4.33 -7.66
N LEU A 125 -3.71 -5.06 -6.62
CA LEU A 125 -4.12 -4.76 -5.25
C LEU A 125 -2.98 -4.05 -4.52
N ILE A 126 -3.24 -2.86 -4.00
CA ILE A 126 -2.31 -2.12 -3.15
C ILE A 126 -2.74 -2.32 -1.70
N SER A 127 -1.85 -2.78 -0.83
CA SER A 127 -2.21 -3.01 0.56
C SER A 127 -1.11 -2.69 1.56
N THR A 128 -1.53 -2.28 2.76
CA THR A 128 -0.67 -2.17 3.94
C THR A 128 -0.63 -3.46 4.73
N ASP A 129 0.48 -3.73 5.41
CA ASP A 129 0.72 -4.97 6.17
C ASP A 129 -0.37 -5.35 7.16
N VAL A 130 -0.81 -4.38 7.96
CA VAL A 130 -1.81 -4.57 9.01
C VAL A 130 -3.11 -5.15 8.45
N MET A 131 -3.37 -4.95 7.16
CA MET A 131 -4.64 -5.24 6.53
C MET A 131 -4.61 -6.48 5.64
N ALA A 132 -3.43 -6.93 5.23
CA ALA A 132 -3.27 -8.21 4.53
C ALA A 132 -3.01 -9.39 5.48
N GLU A 133 -2.74 -9.10 6.76
CA GLU A 133 -2.77 -10.11 7.80
C GLU A 133 -4.18 -10.74 7.90
N GLY A 134 -4.26 -12.01 7.54
CA GLY A 134 -5.46 -12.85 7.64
C GLY A 134 -6.16 -13.10 6.30
N LEU A 135 -5.70 -12.48 5.20
CA LEU A 135 -6.35 -12.61 3.90
C LEU A 135 -5.74 -13.74 3.06
N ASN A 136 -6.59 -14.50 2.35
CA ASN A 136 -6.16 -15.47 1.35
C ASN A 136 -6.02 -14.75 0.00
N LEU A 137 -4.79 -14.38 -0.37
CA LEU A 137 -4.48 -13.62 -1.58
C LEU A 137 -3.67 -14.44 -2.60
N GLN A 138 -3.85 -15.77 -2.58
CA GLN A 138 -3.06 -16.75 -3.34
C GLN A 138 -3.34 -16.72 -4.85
N ASP A 139 -4.44 -16.09 -5.29
CA ASP A 139 -4.69 -15.80 -6.70
C ASP A 139 -3.66 -14.82 -7.30
N ALA A 140 -2.84 -14.17 -6.46
CA ALA A 140 -1.79 -13.28 -6.94
C ALA A 140 -0.61 -14.04 -7.54
N THR A 141 -0.29 -13.71 -8.78
CA THR A 141 0.85 -14.28 -9.50
C THR A 141 2.18 -13.65 -9.09
N ARG A 142 2.15 -12.38 -8.65
CA ARG A 142 3.33 -11.63 -8.25
C ARG A 142 3.05 -10.77 -7.02
N LEU A 143 4.03 -10.73 -6.13
CA LEU A 143 4.09 -9.86 -4.98
C LEU A 143 5.26 -8.89 -5.17
N ILE A 144 4.99 -7.59 -5.02
CA ILE A 144 6.02 -6.55 -5.02
C ILE A 144 5.93 -5.83 -3.68
N ASN A 145 7.01 -5.87 -2.92
CA ASN A 145 7.16 -4.98 -1.77
C ASN A 145 7.68 -3.64 -2.32
N TYR A 146 6.82 -2.63 -2.33
CA TYR A 146 7.22 -1.30 -2.75
C TYR A 146 8.26 -0.78 -1.78
N ASP A 147 8.00 -0.83 -0.48
CA ASP A 147 8.97 -0.59 0.59
C ASP A 147 9.06 -1.80 1.51
N LEU A 148 10.24 -1.95 2.12
CA LEU A 148 10.58 -3.09 2.95
C LEU A 148 10.25 -2.78 4.40
N HIS A 149 9.56 -3.71 5.06
CA HIS A 149 9.39 -3.62 6.49
C HIS A 149 10.74 -3.77 7.19
N TRP A 150 10.95 -3.01 8.26
CA TRP A 150 12.12 -3.14 9.12
C TRP A 150 12.27 -4.53 9.79
N ASN A 151 11.20 -5.34 9.82
CA ASN A 151 11.21 -6.67 10.43
C ASN A 151 11.20 -7.74 9.32
N PRO A 152 12.31 -8.46 9.10
CA PRO A 152 12.43 -9.45 8.04
C PRO A 152 11.47 -10.64 8.21
N VAL A 153 11.06 -10.96 9.44
CA VAL A 153 10.09 -12.03 9.71
C VAL A 153 8.73 -11.67 9.12
N ARG A 154 8.30 -10.40 9.23
CA ARG A 154 7.05 -9.93 8.63
C ARG A 154 7.10 -10.05 7.11
N LEU A 155 8.22 -9.70 6.48
CA LEU A 155 8.44 -9.88 5.05
C LEU A 155 8.30 -11.34 4.61
N MET A 156 8.89 -12.27 5.35
CA MET A 156 8.77 -13.72 5.06
C MET A 156 7.34 -14.23 5.21
N GLN A 157 6.60 -13.74 6.22
CA GLN A 157 5.19 -14.05 6.39
C GLN A 157 4.34 -13.53 5.21
N ARG A 158 4.66 -12.35 4.63
CA ARG A 158 3.99 -11.83 3.42
C ARG A 158 4.11 -12.83 2.26
N ILE A 159 5.33 -13.28 1.98
CA ILE A 159 5.61 -14.23 0.89
C ILE A 159 4.86 -15.53 1.13
N GLY A 160 4.93 -16.08 2.35
CA GLY A 160 4.25 -17.33 2.70
C GLY A 160 2.72 -17.27 2.65
N ARG A 161 2.09 -16.09 2.63
CA ARG A 161 0.63 -15.95 2.44
C ARG A 161 0.20 -16.01 0.98
N VAL A 162 1.08 -15.59 0.07
CA VAL A 162 0.83 -15.62 -1.37
C VAL A 162 1.29 -16.94 -1.99
N ASP A 163 2.39 -17.52 -1.50
CA ASP A 163 3.03 -18.69 -2.09
C ASP A 163 2.51 -20.05 -1.57
N ARG A 164 1.40 -20.07 -0.80
CA ARG A 164 0.77 -21.32 -0.36
C ARG A 164 -0.01 -21.97 -1.50
N ARG A 165 0.69 -22.63 -2.41
CA ARG A 165 0.09 -23.40 -3.51
C ARG A 165 -0.47 -24.72 -2.99
N MET A 166 -1.80 -24.79 -2.83
CA MET A 166 -2.47 -25.95 -2.24
C MET A 166 -3.02 -26.99 -3.23
N ASN A 167 -3.38 -26.64 -4.47
CA ASN A 167 -4.03 -27.61 -5.39
C ASN A 167 -3.81 -27.28 -6.88
N SER A 168 -3.34 -28.25 -7.65
CA SER A 168 -3.12 -28.16 -9.10
C SER A 168 -4.41 -27.96 -9.91
N GLU A 169 -5.58 -28.33 -9.37
CA GLU A 169 -6.88 -28.08 -10.00
C GLU A 169 -7.29 -26.61 -9.95
N VAL A 170 -6.93 -25.90 -8.86
CA VAL A 170 -7.17 -24.46 -8.70
C VAL A 170 -6.22 -23.67 -9.60
N GLU A 171 -4.96 -24.12 -9.73
CA GLU A 171 -3.98 -23.50 -10.62
C GLU A 171 -4.39 -23.55 -12.11
N LYS A 172 -5.19 -24.54 -12.54
CA LYS A 172 -5.72 -24.59 -13.91
C LYS A 172 -6.79 -23.54 -14.19
N GLN A 173 -7.35 -22.91 -13.14
CA GLN A 173 -8.43 -21.92 -13.25
C GLN A 173 -7.94 -20.46 -13.17
N ILE A 174 -6.66 -20.24 -12.81
CA ILE A 174 -5.96 -18.94 -12.72
C ILE A 174 -5.26 -18.64 -14.05
#